data_AF-A0A4V1X9R0-F1
#
_entry.id   AF-A0A4V1X9R0-F1
#
_cell.length_a   1.000
_cell.length_b   1.000
_cell.length_c   1.000
_cell.angle_alpha   90.00
_cell.angle_beta   90.00
_cell.angle_gamma   90.00
#
_symmetry.space_group_name_H-M   'P 1'
#
loop_
_entity.id
_entity.type
_entity.pdbx_description
1 polymer ?
#
loop_
_entity_poly.entity_id
_entity_poly.type
_entity_poly.pdbx_seq_one_letter_code
_entity_poly.pdbx_strand_id
1 'polypeptide(L)'
;MVYCGKPSRGCQMCRTRRIKCDETKPTCLKCAKSRRVCPGYKDEFDLVFRNETQSTELKARKASRKASAQKTDLQDSGQSSSPSDTTSSASPDGVKSPLEQAVVPTLNLPVEQRASCFFVSNFVLLPKQGEPRGFFDYLVPLLNQAGPSSHILHAFNACSLALLYNRRGPSANLSERALNEYAKALSKTNAALRDPEEQKADSTLAAVLLLGTFENITGKQIGIEAWGSHVEGAIQLVKIRGRRQLQSDPFQIMHTFSTGRSPSMGVEWWLEDAVKNQKASECQRLCIKTGELRGEITRLMAILQRTPENIEIVLDVIRRCQTVDQEAVNWMDSLPEHWRYKTVAWENHVPNGDYSKAEVFPGRVDAYADIYIASVWNMTRTARLILHSMIVRCAAWVCAPVDYRTTPEYATAARICVEISTDIIACAPFHLGWRIKRGNAVQKAQLGSFACGEADNTTALAGYFLAERGSPAD
;
A
#
# COMPACT_ATOMS: atom_id res chain seq x y z
N MET A 1 -10.83 -31.86 -10.82
CA MET A 1 -9.39 -31.56 -10.66
C MET A 1 -8.73 -32.86 -10.25
N VAL A 2 -7.72 -33.34 -10.99
CA VAL A 2 -7.02 -34.60 -10.66
C VAL A 2 -6.24 -34.39 -9.37
N TYR A 3 -6.47 -35.24 -8.36
CA TYR A 3 -5.80 -35.16 -7.07
C TYR A 3 -4.32 -35.49 -7.24
N CYS A 4 -3.47 -34.46 -7.32
CA CYS A 4 -2.02 -34.62 -7.27
C CYS A 4 -1.63 -34.82 -5.80
N GLY A 5 -1.42 -36.06 -5.38
CA GLY A 5 -1.05 -36.41 -4.00
C GLY A 5 0.22 -35.72 -3.49
N LYS A 6 0.55 -35.96 -2.20
CA LYS A 6 1.69 -35.34 -1.50
C LYS A 6 2.98 -35.42 -2.34
N PRO A 7 3.69 -34.29 -2.56
CA PRO A 7 4.92 -34.29 -3.34
C PRO A 7 5.98 -35.18 -2.70
N SER A 8 6.74 -35.91 -3.54
CA SER A 8 7.79 -36.82 -3.07
C SER A 8 8.91 -36.07 -2.35
N ARG A 9 9.24 -36.54 -1.15
CA ARG A 9 10.34 -36.05 -0.29
C ARG A 9 11.74 -36.54 -0.72
N GLY A 10 11.82 -37.39 -1.74
CA GLY A 10 13.10 -37.89 -2.24
C GLY A 10 13.99 -36.81 -2.83
N CYS A 11 15.31 -37.00 -2.79
CA CYS A 11 16.26 -36.08 -3.39
C CYS A 11 16.01 -35.89 -4.89
N GLN A 12 16.39 -34.74 -5.44
CA GLN A 12 16.10 -34.39 -6.84
C GLN A 12 16.65 -35.44 -7.82
N MET A 13 17.85 -35.99 -7.55
CA MET A 13 18.45 -37.01 -8.39
C MET A 13 17.64 -38.31 -8.44
N CYS A 14 17.10 -38.76 -7.30
CA CYS A 14 16.23 -39.94 -7.26
C CYS A 14 14.87 -39.69 -7.91
N ARG A 15 14.32 -38.47 -7.77
CA ARG A 15 13.06 -38.05 -8.43
C ARG A 15 13.19 -38.03 -9.94
N THR A 16 14.26 -37.43 -10.48
CA THR A 16 14.52 -37.42 -11.93
C THR A 16 14.67 -38.83 -12.48
N ARG A 17 15.32 -39.72 -11.72
CA ARG A 17 15.49 -41.13 -12.07
C ARG A 17 14.25 -41.99 -11.83
N ARG A 18 13.19 -41.44 -11.24
CA ARG A 18 11.96 -42.15 -10.85
C ARG A 18 12.22 -43.41 -10.00
N ILE A 19 13.19 -43.34 -9.09
CA ILE A 19 13.51 -44.42 -8.14
C ILE A 19 13.19 -43.99 -6.71
N LYS A 20 12.83 -44.95 -5.85
CA LYS A 20 12.57 -44.70 -4.43
C LYS A 20 13.87 -44.26 -3.73
N CYS A 21 13.83 -43.07 -3.14
CA CYS A 21 14.89 -42.50 -2.32
C CYS A 21 14.76 -43.01 -0.88
N ASP A 22 15.89 -43.24 -0.23
CA ASP A 22 16.01 -43.68 1.16
C ASP A 22 16.07 -42.53 2.18
N GLU A 23 16.08 -41.27 1.71
CA GLU A 23 16.00 -40.05 2.53
C GLU A 23 17.12 -39.84 3.56
N THR A 24 18.22 -40.61 3.52
CA THR A 24 19.38 -40.40 4.41
C THR A 24 20.09 -39.08 4.12
N LYS A 25 20.45 -38.33 5.17
CA LYS A 25 21.18 -37.05 5.10
C LYS A 25 22.64 -37.25 5.53
N PRO A 26 23.61 -36.52 4.93
CA PRO A 26 23.46 -35.44 3.93
C PRO A 26 23.30 -35.94 2.49
N THR A 27 23.61 -37.22 2.20
CA THR A 27 23.46 -37.83 0.88
C THR A 27 22.71 -39.16 0.95
N CYS A 28 21.84 -39.44 -0.03
CA CYS A 28 21.11 -40.71 -0.07
C CYS A 28 22.02 -41.88 -0.48
N LEU A 29 21.79 -43.07 0.09
CA LEU A 29 22.60 -44.26 -0.19
C LEU A 29 22.54 -44.67 -1.66
N LYS A 30 21.41 -44.41 -2.36
CA LYS A 30 21.29 -44.68 -3.80
C LYS A 30 22.21 -43.80 -4.64
N CYS A 31 22.35 -42.51 -4.32
CA CYS A 31 23.27 -41.62 -5.00
C CYS A 31 24.72 -42.01 -4.70
N ALA A 32 25.03 -42.28 -3.43
CA ALA A 32 26.36 -42.71 -2.98
C ALA A 32 26.84 -43.99 -3.68
N LYS A 33 26.01 -45.05 -3.69
CA LYS A 33 26.34 -46.32 -4.37
C LYS A 33 26.48 -46.15 -5.88
N SER A 34 25.71 -45.25 -6.50
CA SER A 34 25.84 -44.95 -7.93
C SER A 34 26.97 -43.99 -8.29
N ARG A 35 27.79 -43.55 -7.30
CA ARG A 35 28.86 -42.56 -7.43
C ARG A 35 28.39 -41.26 -8.11
N ARG A 36 27.18 -40.81 -7.81
CA ARG A 36 26.61 -39.55 -8.33
C ARG A 36 26.46 -38.53 -7.22
N VAL A 37 26.72 -37.27 -7.56
CA VAL A 37 26.55 -36.14 -6.64
C VAL A 37 25.07 -36.03 -6.26
N CYS A 38 24.78 -36.10 -4.96
CA CYS A 38 23.44 -35.93 -4.44
C CYS A 38 23.22 -34.43 -4.16
N PRO A 39 22.29 -33.75 -4.85
CA PRO A 39 22.06 -32.31 -4.68
C PRO A 39 21.35 -31.95 -3.36
N GLY A 40 21.25 -32.89 -2.41
CA GLY A 40 20.47 -32.73 -1.18
C GLY A 40 18.96 -32.88 -1.38
N TYR A 41 18.22 -32.49 -0.34
CA TYR A 41 16.76 -32.55 -0.27
C TYR A 41 16.22 -31.12 -0.25
N LYS A 42 15.04 -30.89 -0.86
CA LYS A 42 14.36 -29.60 -0.74
C LYS A 42 13.86 -29.40 0.69
N ASP A 43 13.86 -28.15 1.14
CA ASP A 43 13.26 -27.75 2.41
C ASP A 43 11.76 -28.11 2.45
N GLU A 44 11.23 -28.48 3.61
CA GLU A 44 9.80 -28.75 3.79
C GLU A 44 8.96 -27.52 3.48
N PHE A 45 9.50 -26.31 3.69
CA PHE A 45 8.84 -25.06 3.32
C PHE A 45 8.70 -24.87 1.79
N ASP A 46 9.70 -25.27 1.00
CA ASP A 46 9.67 -25.21 -0.49
C ASP A 46 8.74 -26.24 -1.12
N LEU A 47 8.36 -27.28 -0.38
CA LEU A 47 7.42 -28.31 -0.85
C LEU A 47 5.95 -27.90 -0.64
N VAL A 48 5.69 -26.90 0.21
CA VAL A 48 4.36 -26.36 0.53
C VAL A 48 4.02 -25.13 -0.32
N PHE A 49 5.01 -24.34 -0.73
CA PHE A 49 4.78 -23.16 -1.58
C PHE A 49 4.84 -23.51 -3.07
N ARG A 50 3.67 -23.51 -3.74
CA ARG A 50 3.59 -23.42 -5.21
C ARG A 50 3.33 -21.98 -5.59
N ASN A 51 4.29 -21.34 -6.26
CA ASN A 51 4.07 -20.07 -6.93
C ASN A 51 3.14 -20.30 -8.14
N GLU A 52 1.83 -20.12 -7.91
CA GLU A 52 0.77 -20.22 -8.92
C GLU A 52 0.55 -18.91 -9.69
N THR A 53 1.33 -17.86 -9.41
CA THR A 53 1.15 -16.51 -9.98
C THR A 53 1.20 -16.56 -11.51
N GLN A 54 2.18 -17.28 -12.07
CA GLN A 54 2.34 -17.39 -13.52
C GLN A 54 1.23 -18.24 -14.19
N SER A 55 0.76 -19.29 -13.52
CA SER A 55 -0.37 -20.13 -13.95
C SER A 55 -1.68 -19.32 -13.97
N THR A 56 -1.86 -18.47 -12.97
CA THR A 56 -3.02 -17.60 -12.80
C THR A 56 -3.01 -16.46 -13.83
N GLU A 57 -1.86 -15.83 -14.08
CA GLU A 57 -1.68 -14.84 -15.15
C GLU A 57 -1.98 -15.41 -16.53
N LEU A 58 -1.51 -16.63 -16.83
CA LEU A 58 -1.77 -17.28 -18.12
C LEU A 58 -3.26 -17.61 -18.31
N LYS A 59 -3.96 -18.04 -17.25
CA LYS A 59 -5.42 -18.26 -17.27
C LYS A 59 -6.18 -16.95 -17.47
N ALA A 60 -5.79 -15.88 -16.78
CA ALA A 60 -6.40 -14.55 -16.92
C ALA A 60 -6.19 -13.99 -18.34
N ARG A 61 -4.99 -14.13 -18.91
CA ARG A 61 -4.70 -13.71 -20.30
C ARG A 61 -5.49 -14.53 -21.33
N LYS A 62 -5.66 -15.84 -21.13
CA LYS A 62 -6.51 -16.67 -22.01
C LYS A 62 -7.99 -16.30 -21.93
N ALA A 63 -8.52 -16.03 -20.73
CA ALA A 63 -9.90 -15.60 -20.56
C ALA A 63 -10.16 -14.23 -21.24
N SER A 64 -9.23 -13.29 -21.10
CA SER A 64 -9.31 -11.96 -21.74
C SER A 64 -9.24 -12.05 -23.28
N ARG A 65 -8.37 -12.90 -23.83
CA ARG A 65 -8.31 -13.15 -25.28
C ARG A 65 -9.59 -13.77 -25.85
N LYS A 66 -10.22 -14.69 -25.11
CA LYS A 66 -11.48 -15.34 -25.53
C LYS A 66 -12.66 -14.35 -25.51
N ALA A 67 -12.68 -13.43 -24.54
CA ALA A 67 -13.67 -12.35 -24.46
C ALA A 67 -13.51 -11.30 -25.58
N SER A 68 -12.28 -11.01 -26.01
CA SER A 68 -12.04 -10.13 -27.17
C SER A 68 -12.44 -10.77 -28.50
N ALA A 69 -12.18 -12.08 -28.69
CA ALA A 69 -12.53 -12.77 -29.93
C ALA A 69 -14.05 -12.88 -30.17
N GLN A 70 -14.85 -12.99 -29.11
CA GLN A 70 -16.32 -13.01 -29.21
C GLN A 70 -16.94 -11.65 -29.52
N LYS A 71 -16.21 -10.54 -29.33
CA LYS A 71 -16.67 -9.19 -29.65
C LYS A 71 -16.48 -8.82 -31.13
N THR A 72 -15.57 -9.48 -31.81
CA THR A 72 -15.27 -9.26 -33.23
C THR A 72 -16.19 -10.03 -34.19
N ASP A 73 -16.91 -11.05 -33.72
CA ASP A 73 -17.75 -11.93 -34.57
C ASP A 73 -19.21 -11.43 -34.75
N LEU A 74 -19.58 -10.31 -34.13
CA LEU A 74 -20.95 -9.74 -34.19
C LEU A 74 -21.02 -8.42 -34.97
N GLN A 75 -19.94 -8.01 -35.65
CA GLN A 75 -19.89 -6.75 -36.42
C GLN A 75 -19.62 -6.92 -37.92
N ASP A 76 -19.62 -8.14 -38.44
CA ASP A 76 -19.41 -8.40 -39.87
C ASP A 76 -20.57 -9.18 -40.48
N SER A 77 -21.67 -8.47 -40.79
CA SER A 77 -22.68 -8.90 -41.76
C SER A 77 -23.53 -7.71 -42.23
N GLY A 78 -23.18 -7.19 -43.41
CA GLY A 78 -24.16 -6.72 -44.40
C GLY A 78 -24.37 -5.21 -44.56
N GLN A 79 -23.55 -4.55 -45.39
CA GLN A 79 -23.97 -3.39 -46.17
C GLN A 79 -24.20 -3.80 -47.63
N SER A 80 -25.39 -3.50 -48.17
CA SER A 80 -25.59 -3.27 -49.61
C SER A 80 -26.59 -2.12 -49.81
N SER A 81 -26.43 -1.42 -50.92
CA SER A 81 -26.64 0.01 -51.10
C SER A 81 -27.89 0.44 -51.91
N SER A 82 -28.24 1.73 -51.74
CA SER A 82 -28.89 2.66 -52.71
C SER A 82 -30.42 2.86 -52.60
N PRO A 83 -31.02 3.95 -53.16
CA PRO A 83 -31.30 5.19 -52.43
C PRO A 83 -32.76 5.71 -52.55
N SER A 84 -33.11 6.69 -51.71
CA SER A 84 -34.16 7.71 -51.84
C SER A 84 -35.59 7.29 -52.22
N ASP A 85 -36.57 7.55 -51.34
CA ASP A 85 -37.68 8.44 -51.70
C ASP A 85 -38.51 8.87 -50.48
N THR A 86 -38.81 10.17 -50.49
CA THR A 86 -39.78 10.88 -49.66
C THR A 86 -41.19 10.29 -49.75
N THR A 87 -41.87 10.12 -48.62
CA THR A 87 -43.30 10.47 -48.47
C THR A 87 -43.73 10.44 -47.01
N SER A 88 -44.32 11.55 -46.59
CA SER A 88 -45.02 11.73 -45.32
C SER A 88 -46.33 10.94 -45.28
N SER A 89 -46.60 10.26 -44.17
CA SER A 89 -47.97 9.94 -43.75
C SER A 89 -48.08 9.95 -42.21
N ALA A 90 -49.00 10.78 -41.72
CA ALA A 90 -49.47 10.87 -40.33
C ALA A 90 -50.34 9.64 -40.01
N SER A 91 -50.28 9.02 -38.81
CA SER A 91 -50.99 9.34 -37.55
C SER A 91 -51.00 8.02 -36.69
N PRO A 92 -51.55 7.93 -35.46
CA PRO A 92 -51.59 8.83 -34.30
C PRO A 92 -51.23 8.14 -32.95
N ASP A 93 -51.01 8.97 -31.93
CA ASP A 93 -51.26 8.77 -30.49
C ASP A 93 -51.15 7.37 -29.83
N GLY A 94 -49.98 7.11 -29.26
CA GLY A 94 -49.84 6.24 -28.08
C GLY A 94 -49.88 7.07 -26.80
N VAL A 95 -51.06 7.14 -26.16
CA VAL A 95 -51.23 7.75 -24.83
C VAL A 95 -50.32 7.03 -23.83
N LYS A 96 -49.25 7.70 -23.38
CA LYS A 96 -48.44 7.23 -22.25
C LYS A 96 -49.26 7.35 -20.97
N SER A 97 -49.22 6.32 -20.15
CA SER A 97 -49.90 6.26 -18.85
C SER A 97 -49.53 7.48 -17.99
N PRO A 98 -50.50 8.14 -17.32
CA PRO A 98 -50.24 9.29 -16.44
C PRO A 98 -49.22 9.02 -15.32
N LEU A 99 -48.99 7.75 -14.96
CA LEU A 99 -48.02 7.33 -13.95
C LEU A 99 -46.55 7.40 -14.44
N GLU A 100 -46.29 7.29 -15.75
CA GLU A 100 -44.92 7.38 -16.29
C GLU A 100 -44.44 8.83 -16.42
N GLN A 101 -45.37 9.79 -16.52
CA GLN A 101 -45.05 11.22 -16.50
C GLN A 101 -44.80 11.76 -15.07
N ALA A 102 -45.16 11.00 -14.04
CA ALA A 102 -44.96 11.36 -12.64
C ALA A 102 -43.63 10.85 -12.04
N VAL A 103 -42.77 10.20 -12.83
CA VAL A 103 -41.43 9.82 -12.37
C VAL A 103 -40.57 11.09 -12.37
N VAL A 104 -40.43 11.68 -11.18
CA VAL A 104 -39.46 12.75 -10.90
C VAL A 104 -38.12 12.32 -11.51
N PRO A 105 -37.45 13.16 -12.33
CA PRO A 105 -36.11 12.85 -12.82
C PRO A 105 -35.26 12.50 -11.61
N THR A 106 -34.73 11.27 -11.57
CA THR A 106 -33.80 10.88 -10.52
C THR A 106 -32.73 11.96 -10.44
N LEU A 107 -32.58 12.61 -9.28
CA LEU A 107 -31.60 13.67 -9.05
C LEU A 107 -30.21 13.16 -9.45
N ASN A 108 -29.78 13.50 -10.67
CA ASN A 108 -28.49 13.09 -11.21
C ASN A 108 -27.46 14.15 -10.82
N LEU A 109 -26.76 13.90 -9.72
CA LEU A 109 -25.62 14.72 -9.32
C LEU A 109 -24.54 14.69 -10.42
N PRO A 110 -23.93 15.83 -10.77
CA PRO A 110 -22.79 15.89 -11.68
C PRO A 110 -21.68 14.92 -11.24
N VAL A 111 -20.98 14.33 -12.21
CA VAL A 111 -19.97 13.29 -11.93
C VAL A 111 -18.82 13.85 -11.10
N GLU A 112 -18.49 15.12 -11.30
CA GLU A 112 -17.50 15.89 -10.57
C GLU A 112 -17.88 15.95 -9.08
N GLN A 113 -19.11 16.36 -8.78
CA GLN A 113 -19.60 16.45 -7.40
C GLN A 113 -19.61 15.07 -6.72
N ARG A 114 -20.03 14.03 -7.45
CA ARG A 114 -20.01 12.65 -6.95
C ARG A 114 -18.59 12.16 -6.68
N ALA A 115 -17.65 12.47 -7.57
CA ALA A 115 -16.24 12.12 -7.42
C ALA A 115 -15.64 12.83 -6.20
N SER A 116 -15.89 14.13 -6.04
CA SER A 116 -15.44 14.92 -4.89
C SER A 116 -15.97 14.35 -3.58
N CYS A 117 -17.29 14.11 -3.48
CA CYS A 117 -17.87 13.49 -2.30
C CYS A 117 -17.31 12.08 -2.06
N PHE A 118 -17.07 11.32 -3.12
CA PHE A 118 -16.48 9.98 -3.01
C PHE A 118 -15.05 10.01 -2.48
N PHE A 119 -14.23 10.97 -2.94
CA PHE A 119 -12.87 11.16 -2.42
C PHE A 119 -12.88 11.58 -0.96
N VAL A 120 -13.65 12.61 -0.61
CA VAL A 120 -13.76 13.11 0.76
C VAL A 120 -14.21 12.02 1.73
N SER A 121 -15.22 11.24 1.35
CA SER A 121 -15.71 10.11 2.18
C SER A 121 -14.75 8.92 2.31
N ASN A 122 -13.73 8.82 1.45
CA ASN A 122 -12.83 7.66 1.43
C ASN A 122 -11.39 7.97 1.79
N PHE A 123 -10.98 9.24 1.73
CA PHE A 123 -9.62 9.70 1.94
C PHE A 123 -9.51 10.86 2.93
N VAL A 124 -10.59 11.57 3.27
CA VAL A 124 -10.51 12.64 4.28
C VAL A 124 -11.03 12.12 5.62
N LEU A 125 -10.11 11.69 6.48
CA LEU A 125 -10.40 11.30 7.85
C LEU A 125 -10.35 12.55 8.73
N LEU A 126 -11.43 12.85 9.46
CA LEU A 126 -11.44 13.98 10.39
C LEU A 126 -10.99 13.53 11.79
N PRO A 127 -10.29 14.40 12.54
CA PRO A 127 -9.97 14.14 13.94
C PRO A 127 -11.24 14.00 14.79
N LYS A 128 -11.22 13.09 15.77
CA LYS A 128 -12.22 13.08 16.86
C LYS A 128 -11.99 14.26 17.80
N GLN A 129 -13.03 14.72 18.49
CA GLN A 129 -12.88 15.77 19.50
C GLN A 129 -11.86 15.35 20.57
N GLY A 130 -10.82 16.16 20.76
CA GLY A 130 -9.72 15.91 21.71
C GLY A 130 -8.53 15.14 21.12
N GLU A 131 -8.64 14.57 19.92
CA GLU A 131 -7.53 13.95 19.22
C GLU A 131 -7.05 14.85 18.07
N PRO A 132 -5.74 15.08 17.91
CA PRO A 132 -5.27 16.19 17.10
C PRO A 132 -5.03 15.88 15.62
N ARG A 133 -5.43 14.72 15.09
CA ARG A 133 -5.11 14.34 13.70
C ARG A 133 -6.25 13.71 12.93
N GLY A 134 -6.51 14.27 11.75
CA GLY A 134 -7.13 13.59 10.63
C GLY A 134 -6.09 13.14 9.59
N PHE A 135 -6.57 12.61 8.47
CA PHE A 135 -5.78 12.37 7.27
C PHE A 135 -6.41 13.19 6.15
N PHE A 136 -5.62 14.03 5.47
CA PHE A 136 -6.12 15.04 4.51
C PHE A 136 -7.18 16.01 5.07
N ASP A 137 -7.23 16.18 6.38
CA ASP A 137 -8.14 17.12 7.06
C ASP A 137 -7.94 18.58 6.62
N TYR A 138 -6.72 18.95 6.23
CA TYR A 138 -6.38 20.25 5.65
C TYR A 138 -7.01 20.53 4.28
N LEU A 139 -7.47 19.50 3.54
CA LEU A 139 -7.99 19.70 2.19
C LEU A 139 -9.30 20.48 2.17
N VAL A 140 -10.22 20.21 3.10
CA VAL A 140 -11.54 20.86 3.09
C VAL A 140 -11.41 22.38 3.31
N PRO A 141 -10.66 22.88 4.31
CA PRO A 141 -10.40 24.32 4.44
C PRO A 141 -9.74 24.95 3.21
N LEU A 142 -8.73 24.29 2.64
CA LEU A 142 -8.01 24.83 1.47
C LEU A 142 -8.89 24.88 0.21
N LEU A 143 -9.72 23.87 -0.02
CA LEU A 143 -10.64 23.83 -1.15
C LEU A 143 -11.73 24.90 -1.04
N ASN A 144 -12.19 25.22 0.17
CA ASN A 144 -13.17 26.30 0.39
C ASN A 144 -12.59 27.69 0.10
N GLN A 145 -11.27 27.86 0.25
CA GLN A 145 -10.57 29.12 -0.06
C GLN A 145 -10.09 29.19 -1.52
N ALA A 146 -10.18 28.08 -2.25
CA ALA A 146 -9.60 27.96 -3.57
C ALA A 146 -10.50 28.55 -4.67
N GLY A 147 -9.90 29.30 -5.60
CA GLY A 147 -10.60 29.80 -6.78
C GLY A 147 -10.97 28.70 -7.80
N PRO A 148 -11.91 28.98 -8.72
CA PRO A 148 -12.50 28.00 -9.66
C PRO A 148 -11.54 27.43 -10.74
N SER A 149 -10.26 27.76 -10.69
CA SER A 149 -9.22 27.16 -11.55
C SER A 149 -7.86 27.14 -10.85
N SER A 150 -7.86 26.90 -9.54
CA SER A 150 -6.64 26.76 -8.74
C SER A 150 -5.94 25.42 -9.00
N HIS A 151 -4.62 25.38 -8.78
CA HIS A 151 -3.83 24.14 -8.89
C HIS A 151 -4.33 23.04 -7.94
N ILE A 152 -4.68 23.40 -6.70
CA ILE A 152 -5.19 22.46 -5.70
C ILE A 152 -6.53 21.84 -6.12
N LEU A 153 -7.45 22.63 -6.68
CA LEU A 153 -8.74 22.13 -7.15
C LEU A 153 -8.58 21.13 -8.30
N HIS A 154 -7.71 21.44 -9.27
CA HIS A 154 -7.41 20.52 -10.37
C HIS A 154 -6.75 19.23 -9.86
N ALA A 155 -5.80 19.31 -8.91
CA ALA A 155 -5.15 18.14 -8.32
C ALA A 155 -6.15 17.26 -7.56
N PHE A 156 -7.06 17.88 -6.79
CA PHE A 156 -8.12 17.21 -6.07
C PHE A 156 -9.13 16.52 -7.01
N ASN A 157 -9.56 17.22 -8.07
CA ASN A 157 -10.46 16.66 -9.07
C ASN A 157 -9.84 15.46 -9.80
N ALA A 158 -8.54 15.54 -10.13
CA ALA A 158 -7.81 14.44 -10.73
C ALA A 158 -7.87 13.17 -9.85
N CYS A 159 -7.53 13.30 -8.56
CA CYS A 159 -7.58 12.20 -7.60
C CYS A 159 -9.00 11.64 -7.45
N SER A 160 -9.98 12.54 -7.32
CA SER A 160 -11.39 12.20 -7.14
C SER A 160 -11.95 11.40 -8.31
N LEU A 161 -11.67 11.84 -9.55
CA LEU A 161 -12.11 11.17 -10.77
C LEU A 161 -11.40 9.84 -10.98
N ALA A 162 -10.09 9.76 -10.72
CA ALA A 162 -9.33 8.53 -10.81
C ALA A 162 -9.83 7.47 -9.81
N LEU A 163 -10.13 7.89 -8.59
CA LEU A 163 -10.66 7.00 -7.56
C LEU A 163 -12.05 6.48 -7.94
N LEU A 164 -12.94 7.36 -8.43
CA LEU A 164 -14.27 6.96 -8.87
C LEU A 164 -14.22 6.00 -10.06
N TYR A 165 -13.27 6.21 -10.99
CA TYR A 165 -13.01 5.30 -12.11
C TYR A 165 -12.64 3.90 -11.64
N ASN A 166 -11.72 3.77 -10.67
CA ASN A 166 -11.30 2.48 -10.12
C ASN A 166 -12.47 1.68 -9.51
N ARG A 167 -13.50 2.37 -8.96
CA ARG A 167 -14.68 1.72 -8.39
C ARG A 167 -15.69 1.23 -9.43
N ARG A 168 -15.91 1.99 -10.50
CA ARG A 168 -17.02 1.74 -11.46
C ARG A 168 -16.62 0.97 -12.70
N GLY A 169 -15.32 0.75 -12.91
CA GLY A 169 -14.82 0.20 -14.16
C GLY A 169 -14.92 1.23 -15.30
N PRO A 170 -14.67 0.82 -16.54
CA PRO A 170 -14.48 1.72 -17.66
C PRO A 170 -15.77 2.41 -18.10
N SER A 171 -16.10 3.53 -17.47
CA SER A 171 -16.84 4.61 -18.14
C SER A 171 -15.85 5.36 -19.03
N ALA A 172 -16.13 5.39 -20.34
CA ALA A 172 -15.15 5.74 -21.38
C ALA A 172 -14.35 7.04 -21.15
N ASN A 173 -14.89 8.02 -20.41
CA ASN A 173 -14.29 9.35 -20.33
C ASN A 173 -13.72 9.72 -18.95
N LEU A 174 -13.91 8.93 -17.88
CA LEU A 174 -13.44 9.36 -16.54
C LEU A 174 -11.93 9.31 -16.39
N SER A 175 -11.28 8.29 -16.95
CA SER A 175 -9.81 8.21 -16.92
C SER A 175 -9.18 9.35 -17.72
N GLU A 176 -9.72 9.70 -18.88
CA GLU A 176 -9.22 10.80 -19.71
C GLU A 176 -9.43 12.14 -19.01
N ARG A 177 -10.62 12.36 -18.42
CA ARG A 177 -10.90 13.55 -17.64
C ARG A 177 -10.00 13.68 -16.40
N ALA A 178 -9.75 12.58 -15.69
CA ALA A 178 -8.84 12.57 -14.56
C ALA A 178 -7.40 12.95 -14.98
N LEU A 179 -6.94 12.42 -16.12
CA LEU A 179 -5.64 12.79 -16.72
C LEU A 179 -5.60 14.25 -17.17
N ASN A 180 -6.68 14.78 -17.73
CA ASN A 180 -6.77 16.18 -18.12
C ASN A 180 -6.68 17.12 -16.89
N GLU A 181 -7.42 16.81 -15.83
CA GLU A 181 -7.32 17.54 -14.56
C GLU A 181 -5.91 17.43 -13.95
N TYR A 182 -5.28 16.25 -14.01
CA TYR A 182 -3.89 16.07 -13.58
C TYR A 182 -2.90 16.92 -14.40
N ALA A 183 -3.05 16.99 -15.72
CA ALA A 183 -2.22 17.81 -16.59
C ALA A 183 -2.38 19.32 -16.30
N LYS A 184 -3.62 19.79 -16.09
CA LYS A 184 -3.90 21.17 -15.66
C LYS A 184 -3.27 21.46 -14.29
N ALA A 185 -3.40 20.52 -13.35
CA ALA A 185 -2.81 20.62 -12.02
C ALA A 185 -1.29 20.74 -12.09
N LEU A 186 -0.61 19.91 -12.88
CA LEU A 186 0.83 20.00 -13.11
C LEU A 186 1.23 21.35 -13.69
N SER A 187 0.54 21.81 -14.75
CA SER A 187 0.82 23.09 -15.40
C SER A 187 0.70 24.27 -14.43
N LYS A 188 -0.40 24.34 -13.67
CA LYS A 188 -0.66 25.42 -12.71
C LYS A 188 0.21 25.33 -11.46
N THR A 189 0.50 24.13 -10.97
CA THR A 189 1.45 23.94 -9.86
C THR A 189 2.84 24.43 -10.29
N ASN A 190 3.29 24.10 -11.51
CA ASN A 190 4.55 24.62 -12.05
C ASN A 190 4.56 26.14 -12.20
N ALA A 191 3.42 26.78 -12.48
CA ALA A 191 3.32 28.24 -12.47
C ALA A 191 3.47 28.80 -11.04
N ALA A 192 2.75 28.24 -10.07
CA ALA A 192 2.84 28.64 -8.66
C ALA A 192 4.25 28.45 -8.08
N LEU A 193 4.96 27.39 -8.50
CA LEU A 193 6.35 27.14 -8.08
C LEU A 193 7.35 28.18 -8.59
N ARG A 194 7.02 28.95 -9.64
CA ARG A 194 7.87 30.04 -10.15
C ARG A 194 7.60 31.37 -9.45
N ASP A 195 6.47 31.50 -8.78
CA ASP A 195 6.13 32.68 -8.01
C ASP A 195 6.75 32.60 -6.61
N PRO A 196 7.53 33.61 -6.17
CA PRO A 196 8.22 33.58 -4.88
C PRO A 196 7.32 33.42 -3.65
N GLU A 197 6.06 33.85 -3.74
CA GLU A 197 5.09 33.81 -2.66
C GLU A 197 4.18 32.57 -2.78
N GLU A 198 3.66 32.26 -3.97
CA GLU A 198 2.79 31.09 -4.15
C GLU A 198 3.53 29.76 -3.90
N GLN A 199 4.84 29.66 -4.16
CA GLN A 199 5.61 28.46 -3.84
C GLN A 199 5.58 28.13 -2.33
N LYS A 200 5.36 29.13 -1.48
CA LYS A 200 5.27 28.98 -0.02
C LYS A 200 3.84 28.73 0.48
N ALA A 201 2.82 28.82 -0.38
CA ALA A 201 1.42 28.69 0.02
C ALA A 201 1.00 27.23 0.31
N ASP A 202 0.22 26.98 1.36
CA ASP A 202 -0.27 25.64 1.74
C ASP A 202 -0.98 24.91 0.59
N SER A 203 -1.72 25.64 -0.24
CA SER A 203 -2.36 25.11 -1.45
C SER A 203 -1.37 24.49 -2.43
N THR A 204 -0.14 25.02 -2.55
CA THR A 204 0.89 24.52 -3.47
C THR A 204 1.47 23.22 -2.96
N LEU A 205 1.75 23.13 -1.65
CA LEU A 205 2.20 21.88 -1.02
C LEU A 205 1.12 20.81 -1.11
N ALA A 206 -0.13 21.16 -0.78
CA ALA A 206 -1.27 20.26 -0.90
C ALA A 206 -1.45 19.75 -2.34
N ALA A 207 -1.28 20.60 -3.36
CA ALA A 207 -1.35 20.19 -4.76
C ALA A 207 -0.26 19.18 -5.12
N VAL A 208 0.99 19.38 -4.69
CA VAL A 208 2.10 18.44 -4.91
C VAL A 208 1.82 17.07 -4.28
N LEU A 209 1.29 17.05 -3.05
CA LEU A 209 0.93 15.80 -2.35
C LEU A 209 -0.24 15.07 -3.04
N LEU A 210 -1.24 15.82 -3.53
CA LEU A 210 -2.35 15.25 -4.31
C LEU A 210 -1.88 14.71 -5.66
N LEU A 211 -0.92 15.35 -6.33
CA LEU A 211 -0.35 14.82 -7.57
C LEU A 211 0.34 13.47 -7.34
N GLY A 212 1.13 13.33 -6.28
CA GLY A 212 1.69 12.02 -5.89
C GLY A 212 0.59 11.01 -5.50
N THR A 213 -0.49 11.47 -4.88
CA THR A 213 -1.64 10.61 -4.55
C THR A 213 -2.36 10.10 -5.79
N PHE A 214 -2.52 10.92 -6.82
CA PHE A 214 -3.09 10.53 -8.11
C PHE A 214 -2.30 9.39 -8.75
N GLU A 215 -0.98 9.45 -8.70
CA GLU A 215 -0.09 8.42 -9.25
C GLU A 215 -0.22 7.11 -8.48
N ASN A 216 -0.34 7.17 -7.15
CA ASN A 216 -0.64 6.01 -6.32
C ASN A 216 -2.01 5.39 -6.68
N ILE A 217 -3.04 6.21 -6.87
CA ILE A 217 -4.39 5.74 -7.21
C ILE A 217 -4.42 5.08 -8.59
N THR A 218 -3.70 5.63 -9.57
CA THR A 218 -3.73 5.13 -10.96
C THR A 218 -2.78 3.96 -11.21
N GLY A 219 -1.77 3.74 -10.35
CA GLY A 219 -0.98 2.51 -10.29
C GLY A 219 -0.24 2.12 -11.56
N LYS A 220 0.02 3.07 -12.48
CA LYS A 220 0.81 2.83 -13.70
C LYS A 220 2.25 2.43 -13.32
N GLN A 221 2.96 1.65 -14.15
CA GLN A 221 4.25 1.01 -13.82
C GLN A 221 5.37 1.95 -13.32
N ILE A 222 5.21 3.27 -13.45
CA ILE A 222 6.13 4.34 -13.01
C ILE A 222 5.79 4.84 -11.58
N GLY A 223 4.73 4.33 -10.95
CA GLY A 223 4.10 4.94 -9.77
C GLY A 223 4.96 5.09 -8.52
N ILE A 224 5.93 4.21 -8.26
CA ILE A 224 6.80 4.33 -7.07
C ILE A 224 7.86 5.43 -7.28
N GLU A 225 8.43 5.53 -8.48
CA GLU A 225 9.44 6.55 -8.81
C GLU A 225 8.81 7.94 -8.95
N ALA A 226 7.67 8.02 -9.64
CA ALA A 226 6.94 9.27 -9.83
C ALA A 226 6.44 9.83 -8.49
N TRP A 227 5.86 8.97 -7.63
CA TRP A 227 5.45 9.37 -6.29
C TRP A 227 6.65 9.86 -5.45
N GLY A 228 7.79 9.16 -5.52
CA GLY A 228 9.01 9.57 -4.84
C GLY A 228 9.48 10.98 -5.25
N SER A 229 9.36 11.34 -6.52
CA SER A 229 9.71 12.67 -7.03
C SER A 229 8.81 13.78 -6.47
N HIS A 230 7.51 13.51 -6.33
CA HIS A 230 6.57 14.47 -5.73
C HIS A 230 6.86 14.68 -4.25
N VAL A 231 7.21 13.62 -3.51
CA VAL A 231 7.58 13.78 -2.09
C VAL A 231 8.90 14.56 -1.94
N GLU A 232 9.90 14.30 -2.78
CA GLU A 232 11.12 15.11 -2.77
C GLU A 232 10.83 16.58 -3.10
N GLY A 233 9.96 16.86 -4.07
CA GLY A 233 9.49 18.22 -4.34
C GLY A 233 8.81 18.87 -3.12
N ALA A 234 7.96 18.12 -2.43
CA ALA A 234 7.32 18.57 -1.19
C ALA A 234 8.34 18.86 -0.08
N ILE A 235 9.39 18.03 0.07
CA ILE A 235 10.50 18.28 1.00
C ILE A 235 11.16 19.63 0.70
N GLN A 236 11.46 19.92 -0.56
CA GLN A 236 12.10 21.18 -0.94
C GLN A 236 11.21 22.39 -0.68
N LEU A 237 9.91 22.29 -0.94
CA LEU A 237 8.96 23.36 -0.61
C LEU A 237 8.92 23.66 0.88
N VAL A 238 8.90 22.60 1.69
CA VAL A 238 8.91 22.72 3.14
C VAL A 238 10.20 23.37 3.66
N LYS A 239 11.36 23.07 3.06
CA LYS A 239 12.61 23.77 3.39
C LYS A 239 12.56 25.27 3.10
N ILE A 240 12.00 25.65 1.96
CA ILE A 240 11.90 27.07 1.54
C ILE A 240 10.93 27.84 2.44
N ARG A 241 9.85 27.20 2.90
CA ARG A 241 8.88 27.79 3.86
C ARG A 241 9.47 27.99 5.25
N GLY A 242 10.43 27.15 5.63
CA GLY A 242 11.02 27.12 6.96
C GLY A 242 10.11 26.46 7.99
N ARG A 243 10.54 26.53 9.26
CA ARG A 243 10.02 25.72 10.38
C ARG A 243 8.57 26.02 10.80
N ARG A 244 8.06 27.22 10.54
CA ARG A 244 6.78 27.73 11.05
C ARG A 244 5.51 27.01 10.55
N GLN A 245 5.63 26.05 9.63
CA GLN A 245 4.48 25.47 8.92
C GLN A 245 4.50 23.94 8.84
N LEU A 246 5.38 23.27 9.59
CA LEU A 246 5.50 21.81 9.61
C LEU A 246 4.34 21.17 10.39
N GLN A 247 3.25 20.87 9.69
CA GLN A 247 2.33 19.82 10.17
C GLN A 247 2.85 18.49 9.63
N SER A 248 3.36 17.63 10.52
CA SER A 248 4.03 16.38 10.15
C SER A 248 3.13 15.51 9.28
N ASP A 249 3.57 15.28 8.06
CA ASP A 249 2.80 14.61 7.04
C ASP A 249 3.15 13.12 6.96
N PRO A 250 2.17 12.19 7.05
CA PRO A 250 2.38 10.77 6.76
C PRO A 250 3.17 10.48 5.47
N PHE A 251 3.09 11.36 4.46
CA PHE A 251 3.82 11.20 3.18
C PHE A 251 5.35 11.20 3.34
N GLN A 252 5.91 11.97 4.28
CA GLN A 252 7.36 12.00 4.53
C GLN A 252 7.88 10.65 5.02
N ILE A 253 7.13 10.00 5.90
CA ILE A 253 7.56 8.75 6.54
C ILE A 253 7.49 7.61 5.55
N MET A 254 6.42 7.55 4.77
CA MET A 254 6.30 6.60 3.67
C MET A 254 7.47 6.77 2.69
N HIS A 255 7.93 8.00 2.43
CA HIS A 255 9.04 8.26 1.51
C HIS A 255 10.38 7.84 2.09
N THR A 256 10.65 8.16 3.36
CA THR A 256 11.84 7.70 4.07
C THR A 256 11.93 6.17 4.10
N PHE A 257 10.81 5.47 4.33
CA PHE A 257 10.77 4.02 4.26
C PHE A 257 10.93 3.46 2.84
N SER A 258 10.27 4.04 1.85
CA SER A 258 10.29 3.52 0.48
C SER A 258 11.64 3.75 -0.20
N THR A 259 12.27 4.90 0.03
CA THR A 259 13.51 5.30 -0.64
C THR A 259 14.77 4.97 0.18
N GLY A 260 14.64 4.71 1.49
CA GLY A 260 15.80 4.58 2.39
C GLY A 260 16.65 5.84 2.47
N ARG A 261 16.12 6.99 2.02
CA ARG A 261 16.79 8.29 2.12
C ARG A 261 16.33 8.98 3.39
N SER A 262 17.31 9.36 4.21
CA SER A 262 17.08 10.22 5.36
C SER A 262 16.37 11.50 4.94
N PRO A 263 15.43 12.02 5.75
CA PRO A 263 14.93 13.37 5.59
C PRO A 263 16.13 14.32 5.58
N SER A 264 16.19 15.18 4.59
CA SER A 264 17.17 16.26 4.60
C SER A 264 16.89 17.17 5.81
N MET A 265 17.94 17.66 6.48
CA MET A 265 17.92 18.43 7.74
C MET A 265 17.83 17.64 9.06
N GLY A 266 17.74 16.30 9.02
CA GLY A 266 17.83 15.45 10.21
C GLY A 266 16.56 15.44 11.09
N VAL A 267 16.44 14.42 11.94
CA VAL A 267 15.24 14.09 12.76
C VAL A 267 14.64 15.29 13.53
N GLU A 268 15.47 16.05 14.24
CA GLU A 268 14.96 17.13 15.12
C GLU A 268 14.26 18.24 14.34
N TRP A 269 14.77 18.57 13.16
CA TRP A 269 14.20 19.63 12.32
C TRP A 269 12.76 19.33 11.90
N TRP A 270 12.39 18.04 11.77
CA TRP A 270 11.05 17.62 11.37
C TRP A 270 10.06 17.46 12.54
N LEU A 271 10.55 17.38 13.78
CA LEU A 271 9.74 17.00 14.93
C LEU A 271 9.53 18.13 15.94
N GLU A 272 10.39 19.14 15.99
CA GLU A 272 10.33 20.23 16.99
C GLU A 272 9.01 21.05 16.95
N ASP A 273 8.41 21.28 15.78
CA ASP A 273 7.23 22.17 15.62
C ASP A 273 5.90 21.43 15.33
N ALA A 274 5.90 20.10 15.19
CA ALA A 274 4.76 19.31 14.70
C ALA A 274 3.85 18.72 15.80
N VAL A 275 4.11 19.03 17.08
CA VAL A 275 3.63 18.20 18.19
C VAL A 275 2.30 18.66 18.75
N LYS A 276 1.21 18.10 18.20
CA LYS A 276 -0.04 17.94 18.96
C LYS A 276 -0.24 16.52 19.50
N ASN A 277 0.40 15.50 18.91
CA ASN A 277 0.38 14.11 19.39
C ASN A 277 1.80 13.57 19.59
N GLN A 278 2.20 13.48 20.85
CA GLN A 278 3.53 13.00 21.23
C GLN A 278 3.79 11.56 20.79
N LYS A 279 2.80 10.65 20.93
CA LYS A 279 2.96 9.23 20.59
C LYS A 279 3.13 8.99 19.11
N ALA A 280 2.35 9.67 18.28
CA ALA A 280 2.55 9.63 16.83
C ALA A 280 3.96 10.13 16.49
N SER A 281 4.36 11.30 17.00
CA SER A 281 5.68 11.91 16.75
C SER A 281 6.85 10.99 17.16
N GLU A 282 6.75 10.32 18.30
CA GLU A 282 7.72 9.30 18.74
C GLU A 282 7.84 8.15 17.72
N CYS A 283 6.72 7.66 17.18
CA CYS A 283 6.76 6.69 16.07
C CYS A 283 7.45 7.28 14.83
N GLN A 284 7.10 8.50 14.42
CA GLN A 284 7.73 9.15 13.25
C GLN A 284 9.26 9.24 13.41
N ARG A 285 9.72 9.59 14.62
CA ARG A 285 11.15 9.63 14.99
C ARG A 285 11.84 8.29 14.76
N LEU A 286 11.22 7.19 15.21
CA LEU A 286 11.74 5.85 15.03
C LEU A 286 11.84 5.48 13.54
N CYS A 287 10.79 5.79 12.77
CA CYS A 287 10.77 5.56 11.32
C CYS A 287 11.91 6.28 10.61
N ILE A 288 12.18 7.53 10.99
CA ILE A 288 13.26 8.33 10.41
C ILE A 288 14.63 7.74 10.75
N LYS A 289 14.88 7.42 12.03
CA LYS A 289 16.13 6.77 12.47
C LYS A 289 16.39 5.47 11.69
N THR A 290 15.34 4.66 11.48
CA THR A 290 15.42 3.44 10.67
C THR A 290 15.81 3.74 9.22
N GLY A 291 15.23 4.77 8.62
CA GLY A 291 15.59 5.22 7.26
C GLY A 291 17.04 5.68 7.16
N GLU A 292 17.52 6.44 8.15
CA GLU A 292 18.93 6.88 8.24
C GLU A 292 19.90 5.71 8.29
N LEU A 293 19.63 4.73 9.16
CA LEU A 293 20.44 3.51 9.27
C LEU A 293 20.42 2.71 7.98
N ARG A 294 19.25 2.54 7.35
CA ARG A 294 19.15 1.84 6.06
C ARG A 294 20.00 2.53 4.98
N GLY A 295 19.93 3.86 4.89
CA GLY A 295 20.72 4.64 3.94
C GLY A 295 22.22 4.54 4.20
N GLU A 296 22.63 4.60 5.47
CA GLU A 296 24.03 4.41 5.89
C GLU A 296 24.54 3.01 5.52
N ILE A 297 23.82 1.96 5.91
CA ILE A 297 24.18 0.56 5.61
C ILE A 297 24.31 0.35 4.11
N THR A 298 23.37 0.87 3.32
CA THR A 298 23.42 0.75 1.86
C THR A 298 24.70 1.35 1.29
N ARG A 299 25.14 2.52 1.80
CA ARG A 299 26.42 3.14 1.41
C ARG A 299 27.61 2.31 1.86
N LEU A 300 27.64 1.89 3.13
CA LEU A 300 28.75 1.10 3.69
C LEU A 300 28.95 -0.21 2.93
N MET A 301 27.86 -0.92 2.63
CA MET A 301 27.89 -2.18 1.87
C MET A 301 28.41 -2.03 0.44
N ALA A 302 28.29 -0.84 -0.15
CA ALA A 302 28.77 -0.56 -1.50
C ALA A 302 30.27 -0.20 -1.55
N ILE A 303 30.82 0.39 -0.48
CA ILE A 303 32.18 0.96 -0.49
C ILE A 303 33.19 0.16 0.33
N LEU A 304 32.76 -0.51 1.40
CA LEU A 304 33.69 -1.12 2.35
C LEU A 304 34.23 -2.45 1.83
N GLN A 305 35.54 -2.61 1.96
CA GLN A 305 36.20 -3.90 1.85
C GLN A 305 36.22 -4.59 3.22
N ARG A 306 36.21 -5.93 3.22
CA ARG A 306 36.25 -6.73 4.46
C ARG A 306 37.65 -6.70 5.07
N THR A 307 37.86 -5.78 6.00
CA THR A 307 39.04 -5.73 6.89
C THR A 307 38.56 -5.79 8.35
N PRO A 308 39.41 -6.18 9.32
CA PRO A 308 39.04 -6.20 10.73
C PRO A 308 38.47 -4.86 11.22
N GLU A 309 39.03 -3.74 10.77
CA GLU A 309 38.60 -2.39 11.13
C GLU A 309 37.21 -2.07 10.56
N ASN A 310 36.97 -2.43 9.30
CA ASN A 310 35.68 -2.21 8.65
C ASN A 310 34.59 -3.15 9.19
N ILE A 311 34.96 -4.34 9.65
CA ILE A 311 34.05 -5.27 10.34
C ILE A 311 33.54 -4.62 11.62
N GLU A 312 34.39 -3.97 12.41
CA GLU A 312 33.96 -3.26 13.63
C GLU A 312 32.97 -2.12 13.32
N ILE A 313 33.15 -1.41 12.20
CA ILE A 313 32.18 -0.40 11.73
C ILE A 313 30.81 -1.04 11.45
N VAL A 314 30.78 -2.19 10.77
CA VAL A 314 29.52 -2.88 10.46
C VAL A 314 28.87 -3.46 11.73
N LEU A 315 29.67 -4.00 12.65
CA LEU A 315 29.19 -4.46 13.96
C LEU A 315 28.61 -3.31 14.80
N ASP A 316 29.20 -2.12 14.73
CA ASP A 316 28.63 -0.91 15.36
C ASP A 316 27.25 -0.57 14.79
N VAL A 317 27.11 -0.63 13.47
CA VAL A 317 25.82 -0.34 12.82
C VAL A 317 24.76 -1.38 13.21
N ILE A 318 25.14 -2.66 13.38
CA ILE A 318 24.23 -3.70 13.92
C ILE A 318 23.75 -3.31 15.33
N ARG A 319 24.66 -2.90 16.22
CA ARG A 319 24.30 -2.45 17.58
C ARG A 319 23.36 -1.26 17.55
N ARG A 320 23.59 -0.28 16.68
CA ARG A 320 22.68 0.87 16.50
C ARG A 320 21.30 0.45 15.99
N CYS A 321 21.21 -0.50 15.07
CA CYS A 321 19.92 -1.04 14.63
C CYS A 321 19.16 -1.71 15.78
N GLN A 322 19.86 -2.49 16.63
CA GLN A 322 19.26 -3.12 17.81
C GLN A 322 18.77 -2.10 18.83
N THR A 323 19.52 -1.01 19.05
CA THR A 323 19.08 0.09 19.93
C THR A 323 17.78 0.72 19.44
N VAL A 324 17.67 1.02 18.14
CA VAL A 324 16.43 1.60 17.58
C VAL A 324 15.27 0.60 17.64
N ASP A 325 15.50 -0.71 17.45
CA ASP A 325 14.45 -1.72 17.63
C ASP A 325 13.96 -1.76 19.09
N GLN A 326 14.87 -1.69 20.06
CA GLN A 326 14.50 -1.64 21.47
C GLN A 326 13.73 -0.36 21.83
N GLU A 327 14.10 0.80 21.28
CA GLU A 327 13.31 2.02 21.42
C GLU A 327 11.89 1.85 20.85
N ALA A 328 11.74 1.16 19.71
CA ALA A 328 10.43 0.87 19.11
C ALA A 328 9.58 -0.06 19.99
N VAL A 329 10.18 -1.11 20.58
CA VAL A 329 9.50 -1.99 21.55
C VAL A 329 9.03 -1.18 22.77
N ASN A 330 9.93 -0.38 23.36
CA ASN A 330 9.60 0.45 24.50
C ASN A 330 8.47 1.43 24.19
N TRP A 331 8.46 2.01 22.98
CA TRP A 331 7.37 2.85 22.52
C TRP A 331 6.04 2.08 22.48
N MET A 332 6.02 0.89 21.85
CA MET A 332 4.82 0.03 21.77
C MET A 332 4.28 -0.31 23.17
N ASP A 333 5.16 -0.59 24.12
CA ASP A 333 4.80 -0.91 25.51
C ASP A 333 4.34 0.31 26.31
N SER A 334 4.78 1.52 25.94
CA SER A 334 4.40 2.78 26.61
C SER A 334 3.04 3.33 26.20
N LEU A 335 2.36 2.71 25.22
CA LEU A 335 1.13 3.26 24.66
C LEU A 335 -0.05 3.21 25.66
N PRO A 336 -0.83 4.30 25.76
CA PRO A 336 -2.02 4.35 26.63
C PRO A 336 -3.13 3.43 26.11
N GLU A 337 -4.10 3.09 26.96
CA GLU A 337 -5.13 2.09 26.62
C GLU A 337 -5.89 2.41 25.32
N HIS A 338 -6.24 3.67 25.07
CA HIS A 338 -6.95 4.08 23.86
C HIS A 338 -6.13 3.92 22.57
N TRP A 339 -4.80 3.81 22.66
CA TRP A 339 -3.91 3.50 21.54
C TRP A 339 -3.68 1.99 21.35
N ARG A 340 -4.03 1.16 22.33
CA ARG A 340 -3.79 -0.28 22.26
C ARG A 340 -4.82 -0.95 21.37
N TYR A 341 -4.35 -1.93 20.61
CA TYR A 341 -5.26 -2.81 19.89
C TYR A 341 -5.91 -3.82 20.84
N LYS A 342 -7.08 -4.29 20.43
CA LYS A 342 -7.84 -5.35 21.10
C LYS A 342 -8.08 -6.48 20.12
N THR A 343 -7.57 -7.66 20.43
CA THR A 343 -7.93 -8.89 19.72
C THR A 343 -9.41 -9.17 19.93
N VAL A 344 -10.16 -9.37 18.85
CA VAL A 344 -11.61 -9.61 18.90
C VAL A 344 -12.07 -10.90 18.30
N ALA A 345 -11.24 -11.56 17.50
CA ALA A 345 -11.58 -12.84 16.94
C ALA A 345 -10.32 -13.64 16.64
N TRP A 346 -10.55 -14.95 16.54
CA TRP A 346 -9.60 -15.91 15.99
C TRP A 346 -10.32 -16.66 14.88
N GLU A 347 -10.00 -16.35 13.64
CA GLU A 347 -10.66 -16.94 12.47
C GLU A 347 -9.81 -18.06 11.91
N ASN A 348 -10.33 -19.28 11.90
CA ASN A 348 -9.60 -20.45 11.41
C ASN A 348 -10.23 -21.06 10.15
N HIS A 349 -11.38 -20.53 9.71
CA HIS A 349 -12.14 -21.11 8.62
C HIS A 349 -11.54 -20.71 7.27
N VAL A 350 -10.99 -21.71 6.56
CA VAL A 350 -10.61 -21.58 5.15
C VAL A 350 -11.51 -22.50 4.32
N PRO A 351 -12.47 -21.95 3.54
CA PRO A 351 -13.37 -22.76 2.75
C PRO A 351 -12.61 -23.70 1.80
N ASN A 352 -12.68 -25.01 2.04
CA ASN A 352 -11.97 -26.04 1.26
C ASN A 352 -10.45 -25.83 1.15
N GLY A 353 -9.82 -25.12 2.11
CA GLY A 353 -8.40 -24.76 2.04
C GLY A 353 -8.05 -23.71 0.97
N ASP A 354 -9.06 -23.09 0.36
CA ASP A 354 -8.91 -22.02 -0.64
C ASP A 354 -8.87 -20.64 0.03
N TYR A 355 -7.67 -20.13 0.27
CA TYR A 355 -7.46 -18.81 0.90
C TYR A 355 -8.09 -17.65 0.10
N SER A 356 -8.31 -17.79 -1.20
CA SER A 356 -8.98 -16.75 -2.00
C SER A 356 -10.46 -16.56 -1.65
N LYS A 357 -11.04 -17.56 -0.97
CA LYS A 357 -12.43 -17.56 -0.49
C LYS A 357 -12.52 -17.30 1.01
N ALA A 358 -11.39 -17.26 1.72
CA ALA A 358 -11.39 -16.91 3.12
C ALA A 358 -11.75 -15.42 3.27
N GLU A 359 -12.62 -15.11 4.22
CA GLU A 359 -13.01 -13.72 4.48
C GLU A 359 -11.83 -12.89 5.05
N VAL A 360 -11.02 -13.54 5.88
CA VAL A 360 -9.78 -13.01 6.45
C VAL A 360 -8.71 -14.09 6.41
N PHE A 361 -7.45 -13.67 6.48
CA PHE A 361 -6.37 -14.63 6.65
C PHE A 361 -6.53 -15.37 8.00
N PRO A 362 -6.35 -16.70 8.04
CA PRO A 362 -6.53 -17.47 9.26
C PRO A 362 -5.60 -17.01 10.39
N GLY A 363 -6.16 -16.77 11.57
CA GLY A 363 -5.45 -16.40 12.76
C GLY A 363 -6.16 -15.31 13.56
N ARG A 364 -5.35 -14.55 14.29
CA ARG A 364 -5.78 -13.46 15.16
C ARG A 364 -6.34 -12.30 14.33
N VAL A 365 -7.41 -11.68 14.80
CA VAL A 365 -7.97 -10.45 14.23
C VAL A 365 -8.02 -9.37 15.31
N ASP A 366 -7.34 -8.26 15.05
CA ASP A 366 -7.23 -7.13 15.98
C ASP A 366 -8.12 -5.97 15.54
N ALA A 367 -8.44 -5.06 16.47
CA ALA A 367 -8.74 -3.69 16.05
C ALA A 367 -8.31 -2.63 17.03
N TYR A 368 -8.48 -1.41 16.54
CA TYR A 368 -7.95 -0.17 17.03
C TYR A 368 -9.09 0.83 17.19
N ALA A 369 -8.83 1.92 17.91
CA ALA A 369 -9.82 2.99 18.08
C ALA A 369 -10.15 3.71 16.75
N ASP A 370 -9.21 3.75 15.81
CA ASP A 370 -9.43 4.19 14.44
C ASP A 370 -8.32 3.68 13.49
N ILE A 371 -8.52 3.94 12.20
CA ILE A 371 -7.63 3.52 11.12
C ILE A 371 -6.27 4.22 11.14
N TYR A 372 -6.18 5.43 11.71
CA TYR A 372 -4.95 6.18 11.84
C TYR A 372 -4.06 5.56 12.92
N ILE A 373 -4.60 5.22 14.09
CA ILE A 373 -3.84 4.51 15.13
C ILE A 373 -3.35 3.17 14.58
N ALA A 374 -4.20 2.43 13.86
CA ALA A 374 -3.81 1.17 13.21
C ALA A 374 -2.62 1.36 12.23
N SER A 375 -2.62 2.45 11.46
CA SER A 375 -1.51 2.76 10.56
C SER A 375 -0.23 3.12 11.31
N VAL A 376 -0.29 3.89 12.40
CA VAL A 376 0.89 4.22 13.23
C VAL A 376 1.52 2.97 13.85
N TRP A 377 0.70 2.01 14.30
CA TRP A 377 1.19 0.69 14.73
C TRP A 377 1.92 -0.03 13.61
N ASN A 378 1.33 -0.07 12.41
CA ASN A 378 1.95 -0.73 11.25
C ASN A 378 3.24 -0.02 10.81
N MET A 379 3.32 1.31 10.87
CA MET A 379 4.54 2.06 10.56
C MET A 379 5.69 1.65 11.48
N THR A 380 5.43 1.51 12.79
CA THR A 380 6.43 1.03 13.75
C THR A 380 6.83 -0.42 13.45
N ARG A 381 5.86 -1.30 13.18
CA ARG A 381 6.11 -2.70 12.79
C ARG A 381 6.95 -2.80 11.51
N THR A 382 6.65 -2.01 10.48
CA THR A 382 7.44 -1.89 9.25
C THR A 382 8.86 -1.41 9.56
N ALA A 383 9.03 -0.40 10.44
CA ALA A 383 10.34 0.06 10.88
C ALA A 383 11.18 -1.10 11.45
N ARG A 384 10.58 -1.89 12.34
CA ARG A 384 11.24 -3.05 12.96
C ARG A 384 11.61 -4.13 11.95
N LEU A 385 10.73 -4.44 10.98
CA LEU A 385 11.07 -5.36 9.88
C LEU A 385 12.27 -4.88 9.06
N ILE A 386 12.34 -3.58 8.75
CA ILE A 386 13.47 -2.99 8.03
C ILE A 386 14.75 -3.10 8.87
N LEU A 387 14.71 -2.76 10.16
CA LEU A 387 15.86 -2.88 11.07
C LEU A 387 16.39 -4.32 11.12
N HIS A 388 15.51 -5.32 11.28
CA HIS A 388 15.93 -6.72 11.30
C HIS A 388 16.46 -7.22 9.96
N SER A 389 15.88 -6.78 8.84
CA SER A 389 16.44 -7.04 7.50
C SER A 389 17.85 -6.46 7.36
N MET A 390 18.07 -5.25 7.86
CA MET A 390 19.38 -4.60 7.87
C MET A 390 20.39 -5.31 8.77
N ILE A 391 19.98 -5.74 9.96
CA ILE A 391 20.80 -6.55 10.87
C ILE A 391 21.26 -7.84 10.17
N VAL A 392 20.34 -8.57 9.51
CA VAL A 392 20.69 -9.80 8.78
C VAL A 392 21.65 -9.52 7.63
N ARG A 393 21.44 -8.43 6.87
CA ARG A 393 22.33 -8.02 5.77
C ARG A 393 23.74 -7.72 6.27
N CYS A 394 23.86 -6.98 7.37
CA CYS A 394 25.14 -6.67 8.00
C CYS A 394 25.81 -7.93 8.56
N ALA A 395 25.07 -8.79 9.27
CA ALA A 395 25.59 -10.04 9.80
C ALA A 395 26.12 -10.94 8.68
N ALA A 396 25.38 -11.05 7.58
CA ALA A 396 25.82 -11.80 6.40
C ALA A 396 27.07 -11.22 5.75
N TRP A 397 27.23 -9.89 5.74
CA TRP A 397 28.44 -9.26 5.25
C TRP A 397 29.65 -9.55 6.15
N VAL A 398 29.47 -9.49 7.48
CA VAL A 398 30.51 -9.71 8.48
C VAL A 398 30.99 -11.16 8.51
N CYS A 399 30.05 -12.12 8.53
CA CYS A 399 30.41 -13.54 8.69
C CYS A 399 30.86 -14.20 7.37
N ALA A 400 30.72 -13.53 6.22
CA ALA A 400 31.09 -14.10 4.94
C ALA A 400 32.55 -14.60 4.95
N PRO A 401 32.83 -15.82 4.44
CA PRO A 401 31.93 -16.67 3.64
C PRO A 401 31.07 -17.65 4.46
N VAL A 402 31.08 -17.60 5.79
CA VAL A 402 30.26 -18.47 6.66
C VAL A 402 28.77 -18.20 6.43
N ASP A 403 27.94 -19.24 6.49
CA ASP A 403 26.49 -19.11 6.35
C ASP A 403 25.90 -18.28 7.49
N TYR A 404 25.39 -17.11 7.14
CA TYR A 404 24.79 -16.14 8.07
C TYR A 404 23.57 -16.71 8.82
N ARG A 405 22.95 -17.78 8.31
CA ARG A 405 21.83 -18.44 8.99
C ARG A 405 22.22 -19.11 10.30
N THR A 406 23.51 -19.32 10.51
CA THR A 406 24.05 -19.87 11.76
C THR A 406 24.27 -18.83 12.83
N THR A 407 24.14 -17.53 12.52
CA THR A 407 24.41 -16.46 13.48
C THR A 407 23.21 -16.21 14.40
N PRO A 408 23.45 -15.78 15.65
CA PRO A 408 22.37 -15.43 16.58
C PRO A 408 21.50 -14.27 16.07
N GLU A 409 22.07 -13.36 15.29
CA GLU A 409 21.34 -12.25 14.67
C GLU A 409 20.26 -12.77 13.71
N TYR A 410 20.57 -13.76 12.88
CA TYR A 410 19.60 -14.36 11.97
C TYR A 410 18.49 -15.08 12.72
N ALA A 411 18.83 -15.92 13.72
CA ALA A 411 17.84 -16.63 14.51
C ALA A 411 16.87 -15.67 15.21
N THR A 412 17.40 -14.58 15.78
CA THR A 412 16.61 -13.53 16.44
C THR A 412 15.73 -12.79 15.44
N ALA A 413 16.29 -12.36 14.31
CA ALA A 413 15.55 -11.65 13.26
C ALA A 413 14.44 -12.52 12.67
N ALA A 414 14.69 -13.80 12.41
CA ALA A 414 13.69 -14.72 11.86
C ALA A 414 12.48 -14.84 12.79
N ARG A 415 12.70 -15.03 14.10
CA ARG A 415 11.62 -15.11 15.10
C ARG A 415 10.82 -13.81 15.15
N ILE A 416 11.49 -12.68 15.31
CA ILE A 416 10.84 -11.37 15.45
C ILE A 416 10.08 -10.99 14.17
N CYS A 417 10.66 -11.21 12.99
CA CYS A 417 9.98 -10.92 11.72
C CYS A 417 8.71 -11.77 11.51
N VAL A 418 8.69 -13.02 11.97
CA VAL A 418 7.47 -13.87 11.93
C VAL A 418 6.39 -13.31 12.85
N GLU A 419 6.76 -12.92 14.08
CA GLU A 419 5.84 -12.30 15.05
C GLU A 419 5.26 -10.99 14.47
N ILE A 420 6.11 -10.11 13.94
CA ILE A 420 5.69 -8.84 13.34
C ILE A 420 4.79 -9.08 12.12
N SER A 421 5.14 -10.03 11.26
CA SER A 421 4.32 -10.36 10.08
C SER A 421 2.93 -10.84 10.50
N THR A 422 2.84 -11.67 11.53
CA THR A 422 1.57 -12.15 12.09
C THR A 422 0.75 -10.98 12.64
N ASP A 423 1.39 -10.05 13.34
CA ASP A 423 0.77 -8.84 13.87
C ASP A 423 0.23 -7.90 12.78
N ILE A 424 0.96 -7.73 11.67
CA ILE A 424 0.52 -6.93 10.52
C ILE A 424 -0.69 -7.61 9.84
N ILE A 425 -0.63 -8.93 9.66
CA ILE A 425 -1.74 -9.71 9.10
C ILE A 425 -2.99 -9.58 9.98
N ALA A 426 -2.85 -9.64 11.31
CA ALA A 426 -3.96 -9.48 12.25
C ALA A 426 -4.60 -8.09 12.22
N CYS A 427 -3.85 -7.07 11.80
CA CYS A 427 -4.31 -5.70 11.62
C CYS A 427 -5.11 -5.51 10.31
N ALA A 428 -4.81 -6.27 9.26
CA ALA A 428 -5.37 -6.08 7.93
C ALA A 428 -6.92 -6.13 7.87
N PRO A 429 -7.61 -7.06 8.57
CA PRO A 429 -9.08 -7.08 8.57
C PRO A 429 -9.71 -5.78 9.08
N PHE A 430 -9.11 -5.14 10.09
CA PHE A 430 -9.64 -3.89 10.62
C PHE A 430 -9.56 -2.76 9.59
N HIS A 431 -8.40 -2.58 8.95
CA HIS A 431 -8.25 -1.65 7.85
C HIS A 431 -9.29 -1.95 6.75
N LEU A 432 -9.45 -3.22 6.37
CA LEU A 432 -10.39 -3.65 5.34
C LEU A 432 -11.86 -3.75 5.82
N GLY A 433 -12.22 -3.12 6.94
CA GLY A 433 -13.61 -2.96 7.37
C GLY A 433 -14.30 -4.24 7.85
N TRP A 434 -13.56 -5.27 8.26
CA TRP A 434 -14.11 -6.57 8.68
C TRP A 434 -15.11 -6.46 9.86
N ARG A 435 -14.85 -5.57 10.83
CA ARG A 435 -15.75 -5.39 12.00
C ARG A 435 -17.12 -4.82 11.66
N ILE A 436 -17.22 -4.07 10.57
CA ILE A 436 -18.45 -3.37 10.19
C ILE A 436 -19.53 -4.37 9.76
N LYS A 437 -19.14 -5.52 9.21
CA LYS A 437 -20.07 -6.56 8.76
C LYS A 437 -20.71 -7.37 9.88
N ARG A 438 -20.21 -7.28 11.13
CA ARG A 438 -20.56 -8.21 12.22
C ARG A 438 -20.94 -7.56 13.57
N GLY A 439 -20.86 -6.22 13.73
CA GLY A 439 -21.06 -5.54 15.02
C GLY A 439 -22.38 -4.76 15.21
N ASN A 440 -22.95 -4.81 16.43
CA ASN A 440 -24.10 -4.01 16.87
C ASN A 440 -23.79 -2.49 16.86
N ALA A 441 -24.82 -1.67 16.63
CA ALA A 441 -24.78 -0.22 16.42
C ALA A 441 -24.00 0.61 17.46
N VAL A 442 -23.82 0.10 18.69
CA VAL A 442 -23.14 0.81 19.80
C VAL A 442 -21.62 0.92 19.62
N GLN A 443 -20.98 0.02 18.85
CA GLN A 443 -19.53 0.10 18.56
C GLN A 443 -19.19 1.02 17.37
N LYS A 444 -20.18 1.40 16.55
CA LYS A 444 -19.99 2.31 15.41
C LYS A 444 -19.62 3.75 15.82
N ALA A 445 -20.08 4.17 17.00
CA ALA A 445 -19.85 5.51 17.54
C ALA A 445 -18.40 5.79 17.98
N GLN A 446 -17.55 4.75 18.05
CA GLN A 446 -16.15 4.87 18.49
C GLN A 446 -15.13 4.93 17.35
N LEU A 447 -15.54 4.87 16.07
CA LEU A 447 -14.63 4.95 14.93
C LEU A 447 -14.42 6.41 14.48
N GLY A 448 -13.27 6.72 13.89
CA GLY A 448 -13.02 8.04 13.28
C GLY A 448 -14.07 8.35 12.21
N SER A 449 -14.57 9.58 12.17
CA SER A 449 -15.55 10.02 11.18
C SER A 449 -14.85 10.54 9.92
N PHE A 450 -15.27 10.06 8.76
CA PHE A 450 -14.90 10.69 7.49
C PHE A 450 -15.67 12.01 7.34
N ALA A 451 -15.12 12.95 6.58
CA ALA A 451 -15.73 14.28 6.40
C ALA A 451 -17.14 14.23 5.79
N CYS A 452 -17.48 13.16 5.06
CA CYS A 452 -18.85 12.81 4.73
C CYS A 452 -18.98 11.28 4.58
N GLY A 453 -20.19 10.74 4.78
CA GLY A 453 -20.44 9.28 4.74
C GLY A 453 -20.23 8.58 6.08
N GLU A 454 -20.83 7.39 6.24
CA GLU A 454 -20.68 6.57 7.44
C GLU A 454 -19.36 5.78 7.40
N ALA A 455 -18.73 5.58 8.56
CA ALA A 455 -17.54 4.72 8.73
C ALA A 455 -17.81 3.22 8.43
N ASP A 456 -19.02 2.91 7.96
CA ASP A 456 -19.56 1.58 7.69
C ASP A 456 -19.16 1.02 6.31
N ASN A 457 -18.14 1.57 5.63
CA ASN A 457 -17.66 1.05 4.36
C ASN A 457 -16.13 0.87 4.35
N THR A 458 -15.66 -0.13 3.60
CA THR A 458 -14.23 -0.30 3.28
C THR A 458 -13.74 0.95 2.55
N THR A 459 -12.93 1.77 3.22
CA THR A 459 -12.44 3.02 2.64
C THR A 459 -11.21 2.77 1.80
N ALA A 460 -11.07 3.52 0.71
CA ALA A 460 -9.87 3.42 -0.12
C ALA A 460 -8.58 3.83 0.64
N LEU A 461 -8.70 4.66 1.68
CA LEU A 461 -7.63 4.99 2.61
C LEU A 461 -7.04 3.75 3.33
N ALA A 462 -7.86 2.74 3.62
CA ALA A 462 -7.37 1.48 4.16
C ALA A 462 -6.42 0.76 3.22
N GLY A 463 -6.80 0.70 1.93
CA GLY A 463 -5.95 0.15 0.89
C GLY A 463 -4.66 0.96 0.74
N TYR A 464 -4.73 2.29 0.88
CA TYR A 464 -3.56 3.17 0.87
C TYR A 464 -2.57 2.86 2.00
N PHE A 465 -3.05 2.69 3.25
CA PHE A 465 -2.20 2.35 4.39
C PHE A 465 -1.67 0.92 4.40
N LEU A 466 -2.39 -0.03 3.79
CA LEU A 466 -1.94 -1.43 3.71
C LEU A 466 -1.06 -1.71 2.49
N ALA A 467 -1.24 -0.97 1.39
CA ALA A 467 -0.44 -1.11 0.18
C ALA A 467 0.86 -0.31 0.28
N GLU A 468 1.65 -0.55 1.33
CA GLU A 468 3.08 -0.26 1.27
C GLU A 468 3.68 -1.21 0.24
N ARG A 469 3.75 -0.78 -1.03
CA ARG A 469 4.51 -1.49 -2.05
C ARG A 469 5.98 -1.42 -1.67
N GLY A 470 6.43 -2.38 -0.89
CA GLY A 470 7.85 -2.66 -0.74
C GLY A 470 8.44 -2.82 -2.13
N SER A 471 9.47 -2.03 -2.44
CA SER A 471 10.28 -2.26 -3.63
C SER A 471 10.74 -3.72 -3.58
N PRO A 472 10.58 -4.52 -4.66
CA PRO A 472 11.27 -5.78 -4.76
C PRO A 472 12.77 -5.45 -4.79
N ALA A 473 13.43 -5.62 -3.65
CA ALA A 473 14.88 -5.58 -3.59
C ALA A 473 15.37 -6.85 -4.30
N ASP A 474 16.04 -6.67 -5.42
CA ASP A 474 16.87 -7.68 -6.09
C ASP A 474 17.95 -8.25 -5.14
#